data_AF-A0A532AZB4-F1
#
_entry.id   AF-A0A532AZB4-F1
#
_cell.length_a   1.000
_cell.length_b   1.000
_cell.length_c   1.000
_cell.angle_alpha   90.00
_cell.angle_beta   90.00
_cell.angle_gamma   90.00
#
_symmetry.space_group_name_H-M   'P 1'
#
loop_
_entity.id
_entity.type
_entity.pdbx_description
1 polymer ?
#
loop_
_entity_poly.entity_id
_entity_poly.type
_entity_poly.pdbx_seq_one_letter_code
_entity_poly.pdbx_strand_id
1 'polypeptide(L)' 'MAKLKVDGKEITVPDHYTLLQAAEDAGAEVPRFCF' A
#
# COMPACT_ATOMS: atom_id res chain seq x y z
N MET A 1 -10.64 -8.48 2.47
CA MET A 1 -10.02 -7.57 1.50
C MET A 1 -10.25 -6.16 1.99
N ALA A 2 -9.18 -5.37 2.12
CA ALA A 2 -9.23 -4.01 2.64
C ALA A 2 -9.27 -3.02 1.48
N LYS A 3 -10.16 -2.03 1.55
CA LYS A 3 -10.21 -0.91 0.62
C LYS A 3 -9.41 0.24 1.19
N LEU A 4 -8.42 0.71 0.44
CA LEU A 4 -7.53 1.79 0.84
C LEU A 4 -7.47 2.85 -0.24
N LYS A 5 -7.18 4.09 0.17
CA LYS A 5 -6.92 5.20 -0.73
C LYS A 5 -5.47 5.64 -0.54
N VAL A 6 -4.66 5.47 -1.57
CA VAL A 6 -3.24 5.85 -1.60
C VAL A 6 -3.06 6.88 -2.70
N ASP A 7 -2.55 8.08 -2.38
CA ASP A 7 -2.35 9.19 -3.32
C ASP A 7 -3.55 9.50 -4.21
N GLY A 8 -4.76 9.41 -3.64
CA GLY A 8 -6.00 9.66 -4.36
C GLY A 8 -6.57 8.45 -5.12
N LYS A 9 -5.79 7.38 -5.30
CA LYS A 9 -6.18 6.13 -5.98
C LYS A 9 -6.84 5.16 -5.00
N GLU A 10 -8.03 4.68 -5.34
CA GLU A 10 -8.68 3.60 -4.59
C GLU A 10 -8.14 2.25 -5.03
N ILE A 11 -7.65 1.46 -4.06
CA ILE A 11 -7.11 0.11 -4.29
C ILE A 11 -7.79 -0.87 -3.33
N THR A 12 -7.86 -2.13 -3.74
CA THR A 12 -8.32 -3.23 -2.89
C THR A 12 -7.19 -4.22 -2.73
N VAL A 13 -6.73 -4.41 -1.49
CA VAL A 13 -5.60 -5.28 -1.16
C VAL A 13 -6.01 -6.35 -0.16
N PRO A 14 -5.24 -7.44 0.00
CA PRO A 14 -5.48 -8.43 1.05
C PRO A 14 -5.43 -7.82 2.46
N ASP A 15 -6.18 -8.38 3.41
CA ASP A 15 -6.26 -7.83 4.78
C ASP A 15 -4.95 -7.97 5.57
N HIS A 16 -4.06 -8.86 5.13
CA HIS A 16 -2.76 -9.09 5.76
C HIS A 16 -1.65 -8.18 5.22
N TYR A 17 -1.95 -7.31 4.25
CA TYR A 17 -0.97 -6.34 3.76
C TYR A 17 -0.65 -5.31 4.83
N THR A 18 0.64 -5.05 5.00
CA THR A 18 1.09 -3.84 5.68
C THR A 18 0.74 -2.61 4.83
N LEU A 19 0.69 -1.44 5.46
CA LEU A 19 0.47 -0.18 4.72
C LEU A 19 1.57 0.08 3.68
N LEU A 20 2.80 -0.38 3.95
CA LEU A 20 3.93 -0.27 3.03
C LEU A 20 3.68 -1.07 1.75
N GLN A 21 3.31 -2.35 1.87
CA GLN A 21 3.00 -3.21 0.73
C GLN A 21 1.79 -2.70 -0.05
N ALA A 22 0.77 -2.16 0.64
CA ALA A 22 -0.37 -1.55 -0.01
C ALA A 22 0.01 -0.29 -0.80
N ALA A 23 0.94 0.52 -0.29
CA ALA A 23 1.45 1.68 -1.01
C ALA A 23 2.28 1.28 -2.25
N GLU A 24 3.12 0.24 -2.13
CA GLU A 24 3.89 -0.29 -3.26
C GLU A 24 2.98 -0.88 -4.34
N ASP A 25 1.94 -1.63 -3.96
CA ASP A 25 0.92 -2.17 -4.88
C ASP A 25 0.12 -1.05 -5.59
N ALA A 26 -0.03 0.09 -4.92
CA ALA A 26 -0.60 1.29 -5.52
C ALA A 26 0.29 1.90 -6.62
N GLY A 27 1.58 1.57 -6.64
CA GLY A 27 2.62 2.10 -7.51
C GLY A 27 3.52 3.16 -6.85
N ALA A 28 3.42 3.36 -5.54
CA ALA A 28 4.27 4.30 -4.82
C ALA A 28 5.59 3.65 -4.41
N GLU A 29 6.72 4.28 -4.72
CA GLU A 29 8.02 3.85 -4.22
C GLU A 29 8.28 4.50 -2.86
N VAL A 30 8.37 3.68 -1.81
CA VAL A 30 8.62 4.15 -0.44
C VAL A 30 10.06 3.80 -0.03
N PRO A 31 10.99 4.77 -0.02
CA PRO A 31 12.38 4.54 0.37
C PRO A 31 12.47 4.04 1.81
N ARG A 32 13.34 3.07 2.06
CA ARG A 32 13.56 2.52 3.40
C ARG A 32 15.01 2.11 3.64
N PHE A 33 15.39 2.12 4.91
CA PHE A 33 16.65 1.54 5.38
C PHE A 33 16.39 0.23 6.15
N CYS A 34 15.68 0.29 7.27
CA CYS A 34 15.23 -0.89 8.01
C CYS A 34 13.70 -0.93 8.06
N PHE A 35 13.14 -2.13 8.10
CA PHE A 35 11.73 -2.43 8.31
C PHE A 35 11.58 -3.82 8.92
#